data_AF-A0A2P4XLX7-F1
#
_entry.id   AF-A0A2P4XLX7-F1
#
_cell.length_a   1.000
_cell.length_b   1.000
_cell.length_c   1.000
_cell.angle_alpha   90.00
_cell.angle_beta   90.00
_cell.angle_gamma   90.00
#
_symmetry.space_group_name_H-M   'P 1'
#
loop_
_entity.id
_entity.type
_entity.pdbx_description
1 polymer ?
#
loop_
_entity_poly.entity_id
_entity_poly.type
_entity_poly.pdbx_seq_one_letter_code
_entity_poly.pdbx_strand_id
1 'polypeptide(L)'
;MSSGAAEAVVSTLHQVQQLTAAMARLDEKVSAGHPSSQGGQLQRELDEAKREALDAERRARDAERRLHESAVRTTAPDLNSPSVMAAIQAAVQQAAKAERERMEAAAAQHLQQRQAEADAKLEAERAAWTTNRAWKT
;
A
#
# COMPACT_ATOMS: atom_id res chain seq x y z
N MET A 1 -14.00 6.33 -17.71
CA MET A 1 -15.42 5.94 -17.53
C MET A 1 -15.46 4.66 -16.71
N SER A 2 -15.60 4.76 -15.38
CA SER A 2 -15.54 3.63 -14.43
C SER A 2 -16.59 3.80 -13.31
N SER A 3 -17.81 4.23 -13.68
CA SER A 3 -18.90 4.52 -12.71
C SER A 3 -19.82 3.30 -12.52
N GLY A 4 -20.27 2.68 -13.61
CA GLY A 4 -21.32 1.66 -13.56
C GLY A 4 -20.94 0.35 -12.83
N ALA A 5 -19.66 -0.03 -12.81
CA ALA A 5 -19.24 -1.26 -12.14
C ALA A 5 -19.10 -1.07 -10.62
N ALA A 6 -18.70 0.11 -10.16
CA ALA A 6 -18.69 0.46 -8.74
C ALA A 6 -20.13 0.62 -8.20
N GLU A 7 -21.01 1.26 -8.96
CA GLU A 7 -22.43 1.38 -8.64
C GLU A 7 -23.12 0.01 -8.57
N ALA A 8 -22.78 -0.92 -9.48
CA ALA A 8 -23.29 -2.29 -9.43
C ALA A 8 -22.88 -3.03 -8.15
N VAL A 9 -21.62 -2.89 -7.71
CA VAL A 9 -21.14 -3.52 -6.46
C VAL A 9 -21.87 -2.96 -5.24
N VAL A 10 -22.00 -1.63 -5.15
CA VAL A 10 -22.73 -0.98 -4.05
C VAL A 10 -24.19 -1.42 -4.02
N SER A 11 -24.83 -1.51 -5.19
CA SER A 11 -26.21 -2.01 -5.30
C SER A 11 -26.35 -3.47 -4.87
N THR A 12 -25.42 -4.35 -5.27
CA THR A 12 -25.46 -5.77 -4.86
C THR A 12 -25.19 -5.94 -3.37
N LEU A 13 -24.28 -5.16 -2.79
CA LEU A 13 -24.01 -5.19 -1.35
C LEU A 13 -25.24 -4.77 -0.54
N HIS A 14 -25.93 -3.72 -0.99
CA HIS A 14 -27.17 -3.27 -0.36
C HIS A 14 -28.27 -4.34 -0.42
N GLN A 15 -28.41 -5.04 -1.56
CA GLN A 15 -29.35 -6.16 -1.69
C GLN A 15 -29.02 -7.32 -0.73
N VAL A 16 -27.75 -7.70 -0.61
CA VAL A 16 -27.31 -8.74 0.33
C VAL A 16 -27.64 -8.36 1.78
N GLN A 17 -27.44 -7.09 2.15
CA GLN A 17 -27.79 -6.59 3.49
C GLN A 17 -29.30 -6.66 3.77
N GLN A 18 -30.12 -6.23 2.81
CA GLN A 18 -31.58 -6.29 2.94
C GLN A 18 -32.08 -7.72 3.10
N LEU A 19 -31.54 -8.65 2.31
CA LEU A 19 -31.95 -10.05 2.33
C LEU A 19 -31.50 -10.76 3.61
N THR A 20 -30.30 -10.43 4.11
CA THR A 20 -29.82 -10.89 5.43
C THR A 20 -30.77 -10.46 6.55
N ALA A 21 -31.23 -9.20 6.52
CA ALA A 21 -32.18 -8.68 7.49
C ALA A 21 -33.60 -9.28 7.34
N ALA A 22 -34.01 -9.66 6.13
CA ALA A 22 -35.27 -10.36 5.89
C ALA A 22 -35.22 -11.80 6.44
N MET A 23 -34.11 -12.51 6.21
CA MET A 23 -33.87 -13.85 6.72
C MET A 23 -33.90 -13.91 8.25
N ALA A 24 -33.24 -12.96 8.93
CA ALA A 24 -33.26 -12.89 10.40
C ALA A 24 -34.68 -12.75 10.96
N ARG A 25 -35.54 -11.95 10.30
CA ARG A 25 -36.94 -11.75 10.68
C ARG A 25 -37.82 -12.98 10.41
N LEU A 26 -37.53 -13.72 9.35
CA LEU A 26 -38.22 -14.98 9.04
C LEU A 26 -37.83 -16.08 10.04
N ASP A 27 -36.56 -16.19 10.36
CA ASP A 27 -36.03 -17.16 11.33
C ASP A 27 -36.62 -16.97 12.74
N GLU A 28 -36.76 -15.71 13.18
CA GLU A 28 -37.42 -15.35 14.44
C GLU A 28 -38.91 -15.76 14.44
N LYS A 29 -39.63 -15.54 13.33
CA LYS A 29 -41.05 -15.91 13.20
C LYS A 29 -41.27 -17.42 13.16
N VAL A 30 -40.36 -18.16 12.53
CA VAL A 30 -40.37 -19.63 12.51
C VAL A 30 -40.09 -20.17 13.91
N SER A 31 -39.09 -19.61 14.61
CA SER A 31 -38.72 -19.98 15.98
C SER A 31 -39.82 -19.69 17.00
N ALA A 32 -40.65 -18.65 16.76
CA ALA A 32 -41.76 -18.27 17.62
C ALA A 32 -42.97 -19.23 17.59
N GLY A 33 -42.97 -20.28 16.78
CA GLY A 33 -43.96 -21.37 16.86
C GLY A 33 -45.38 -20.99 16.41
N HIS A 34 -45.52 -20.37 15.23
CA HIS A 34 -46.83 -20.09 14.62
C HIS A 34 -47.57 -21.39 14.20
N PRO A 35 -48.93 -21.40 14.19
CA PRO A 35 -49.73 -22.61 13.99
C PRO A 35 -49.41 -23.32 12.66
N SER A 36 -49.54 -24.65 12.67
CA SER A 36 -49.01 -25.61 11.69
C SER A 36 -49.32 -25.37 10.20
N SER A 37 -50.31 -24.54 9.87
CA SER A 37 -50.60 -24.15 8.48
C SER A 37 -49.71 -23.01 7.96
N GLN A 38 -49.21 -22.13 8.83
CA GLN A 38 -48.29 -21.03 8.48
C GLN A 38 -46.81 -21.41 8.62
N GLY A 39 -46.47 -22.34 9.52
CA GLY A 39 -45.08 -22.77 9.74
C GLY A 39 -44.40 -23.34 8.48
N GLY A 40 -45.12 -24.16 7.71
CA GLY A 40 -44.60 -24.70 6.45
C GLY A 40 -44.48 -23.67 5.32
N GLN A 41 -45.24 -22.57 5.38
CA GLN A 41 -45.10 -21.46 4.43
C GLN A 41 -43.90 -20.57 4.80
N LEU A 42 -43.77 -20.21 6.08
CA LEU A 42 -42.63 -19.42 6.57
C LEU A 42 -41.29 -20.15 6.36
N GLN A 43 -41.26 -21.48 6.52
CA GLN A 43 -40.06 -22.27 6.25
C GLN A 43 -39.65 -22.22 4.77
N ARG A 44 -40.62 -22.30 3.84
CA ARG A 44 -40.35 -22.18 2.40
C ARG A 44 -39.85 -20.78 2.03
N GLU A 45 -40.44 -19.74 2.58
CA GLU A 45 -39.99 -18.35 2.38
C GLU A 45 -38.57 -18.13 2.92
N LEU A 46 -38.22 -18.74 4.05
CA LEU A 46 -36.86 -18.70 4.60
C LEU A 46 -35.85 -19.44 3.70
N ASP A 47 -36.21 -20.59 3.18
CA ASP A 47 -35.34 -21.37 2.29
C ASP A 47 -35.15 -20.68 0.93
N GLU A 48 -36.18 -20.00 0.42
CA GLU A 48 -36.10 -19.19 -0.79
C GLU A 48 -35.21 -17.95 -0.57
N ALA A 49 -35.38 -17.24 0.55
CA ALA A 49 -34.54 -16.10 0.89
C ALA A 49 -33.05 -16.49 1.06
N LYS A 50 -32.77 -17.67 1.65
CA LYS A 50 -31.41 -18.22 1.73
C LYS A 50 -30.81 -18.45 0.34
N ARG A 51 -31.60 -18.99 -0.58
CA ARG A 51 -31.16 -19.28 -1.95
C ARG A 51 -30.85 -18.00 -2.71
N GLU A 52 -31.72 -17.01 -2.59
CA GLU A 52 -31.54 -15.70 -3.24
C GLU A 52 -30.34 -14.94 -2.67
N ALA A 53 -30.00 -15.14 -1.38
CA ALA A 53 -28.83 -14.53 -0.75
C ALA A 53 -27.52 -15.10 -1.30
N LEU A 54 -27.46 -16.42 -1.49
CA LEU A 54 -26.33 -17.07 -2.11
C LEU A 54 -26.14 -16.63 -3.57
N ASP A 55 -27.23 -16.43 -4.31
CA ASP A 55 -27.18 -15.94 -5.69
C ASP A 55 -26.80 -14.46 -5.78
N ALA A 56 -27.24 -13.62 -4.83
CA ALA A 56 -26.80 -12.24 -4.71
C ALA A 56 -25.31 -12.14 -4.37
N GLU A 57 -24.81 -12.98 -3.46
CA GLU A 57 -23.40 -13.05 -3.11
C GLU A 57 -22.55 -13.49 -4.30
N ARG A 58 -22.99 -14.50 -5.06
CA ARG A 58 -22.32 -14.94 -6.29
C ARG A 58 -22.19 -13.80 -7.30
N ARG A 59 -23.27 -13.03 -7.50
CA ARG A 59 -23.28 -11.86 -8.39
C ARG A 59 -22.33 -10.76 -7.91
N ALA A 60 -22.25 -10.51 -6.61
CA ALA A 60 -21.31 -9.54 -6.04
C ALA A 60 -19.86 -9.95 -6.31
N ARG A 61 -19.50 -11.21 -6.04
CA ARG A 61 -18.14 -11.74 -6.30
C ARG A 61 -17.77 -11.68 -7.79
N ASP A 62 -18.72 -11.94 -8.68
CA ASP A 62 -18.52 -11.81 -10.12
C ASP A 62 -18.28 -10.35 -10.55
N ALA A 63 -19.02 -9.40 -9.96
CA ALA A 63 -18.81 -7.98 -10.21
C ALA A 63 -17.44 -7.49 -9.71
N GLU A 64 -17.02 -7.93 -8.52
CA GLU A 64 -15.69 -7.66 -7.97
C GLU A 64 -14.58 -8.23 -8.86
N ARG A 65 -14.72 -9.47 -9.34
CA ARG A 65 -13.75 -10.07 -10.26
C ARG A 65 -13.61 -9.25 -11.54
N ARG A 66 -14.73 -8.84 -12.15
CA ARG A 66 -14.73 -8.03 -13.38
C ARG A 66 -14.10 -6.66 -13.16
N LEU A 67 -14.33 -6.03 -12.00
CA LEU A 67 -13.64 -4.80 -11.61
C LEU A 67 -12.13 -5.02 -11.53
N HIS A 68 -11.70 -6.07 -10.84
CA HIS A 68 -10.28 -6.38 -10.70
C HIS A 68 -9.60 -6.64 -12.05
N GLU A 69 -10.22 -7.45 -12.92
CA GLU A 69 -9.73 -7.70 -14.28
C GLU A 69 -9.67 -6.42 -15.14
N SER A 70 -10.62 -5.49 -14.97
CA SER A 70 -10.60 -4.21 -15.67
C SER A 70 -9.51 -3.26 -15.16
N ALA A 71 -9.25 -3.26 -13.86
CA ALA A 71 -8.16 -2.49 -13.26
C ALA A 71 -6.81 -2.98 -13.78
N VAL A 72 -6.58 -4.30 -13.78
CA VAL A 72 -5.33 -4.90 -14.28
C VAL A 72 -5.07 -4.57 -15.76
N ARG A 73 -6.12 -4.55 -16.60
CA ARG A 73 -5.98 -4.16 -18.02
C ARG A 73 -5.66 -2.69 -18.24
N THR A 74 -5.96 -1.81 -17.28
CA THR A 74 -5.76 -0.36 -17.41
C THR A 74 -4.49 0.15 -16.71
N THR A 75 -3.90 -0.65 -15.82
CA THR A 75 -2.73 -0.24 -15.02
C THR A 75 -1.46 -1.04 -15.26
N ALA A 76 -1.39 -1.90 -16.28
CA ALA A 76 -0.12 -2.51 -16.66
C ALA A 76 0.66 -1.54 -17.57
N PRO A 77 1.67 -0.79 -17.08
CA PRO A 77 2.56 -0.07 -17.97
C PRO A 77 3.24 -1.09 -18.88
N ASP A 78 3.21 -0.85 -20.19
CA ASP A 78 4.05 -1.59 -21.10
C ASP A 78 5.51 -1.28 -20.75
N LEU A 79 6.14 -2.20 -20.03
CA LEU A 79 7.53 -2.07 -19.58
C LEU A 79 8.51 -2.02 -20.75
N ASN A 80 8.08 -2.41 -21.96
CA ASN A 80 8.86 -2.29 -23.19
C ASN A 80 8.58 -0.99 -23.95
N SER A 81 7.72 -0.11 -23.43
CA SER A 81 7.48 1.20 -24.02
C SER A 81 8.77 2.03 -24.02
N PRO A 82 9.16 2.66 -25.15
CA PRO A 82 10.34 3.52 -25.22
C PRO A 82 10.38 4.60 -24.14
N SER A 83 9.22 5.14 -23.74
CA SER A 83 9.12 6.15 -22.69
C SER A 83 9.47 5.60 -21.30
N VAL A 84 9.06 4.37 -21.00
CA VAL A 84 9.34 3.71 -19.70
C VAL A 84 10.81 3.32 -19.64
N MET A 85 11.36 2.76 -20.73
CA MET A 85 12.79 2.46 -20.82
C MET A 85 13.66 3.71 -20.68
N ALA A 86 13.27 4.82 -21.30
CA ALA A 86 13.98 6.10 -21.15
C ALA A 86 13.94 6.62 -19.71
N ALA A 87 12.80 6.51 -19.03
CA ALA A 87 12.67 6.90 -17.62
C ALA A 87 13.54 6.03 -16.71
N ILE A 88 13.60 4.72 -16.95
CA ILE A 88 14.47 3.79 -16.22
C ILE A 88 15.95 4.15 -16.46
N GLN A 89 16.34 4.38 -17.72
CA GLN A 89 17.71 4.75 -18.05
C GLN A 89 18.13 6.09 -17.42
N ALA A 90 17.24 7.08 -17.43
CA ALA A 90 17.48 8.37 -16.77
C ALA A 90 17.64 8.21 -15.26
N ALA A 91 16.81 7.40 -14.60
CA ALA A 91 16.92 7.12 -13.17
C ALA A 91 18.25 6.43 -12.82
N VAL A 92 18.70 5.48 -13.64
CA VAL A 92 20.00 4.80 -13.47
C VAL A 92 21.15 5.80 -13.60
N GLN A 93 21.11 6.69 -14.59
CA GLN A 93 22.14 7.72 -14.77
C GLN A 93 22.17 8.72 -13.61
N GLN A 94 21.00 9.12 -13.10
CA GLN A 94 20.91 9.98 -11.93
C GLN A 94 21.45 9.31 -10.67
N ALA A 95 21.15 8.04 -10.45
CA ALA A 95 21.68 7.28 -9.31
C ALA A 95 23.21 7.16 -9.40
N ALA A 96 23.76 6.87 -10.57
CA ALA A 96 25.20 6.81 -10.79
C ALA A 96 25.88 8.16 -10.55
N LYS A 97 25.26 9.26 -10.98
CA LYS A 97 25.76 10.62 -10.73
C LYS A 97 25.73 10.95 -9.24
N ALA A 98 24.62 10.68 -8.55
CA ALA A 98 24.48 10.95 -7.13
C ALA A 98 25.50 10.15 -6.30
N GLU A 99 25.79 8.91 -6.68
CA GLU A 99 26.80 8.09 -6.00
C GLU A 99 28.21 8.65 -6.19
N ARG A 100 28.53 9.12 -7.40
CA ARG A 100 29.80 9.79 -7.66
C ARG A 100 29.95 11.07 -6.82
N GLU A 101 28.91 11.90 -6.76
CA GLU A 101 28.92 13.12 -5.95
C GLU A 101 29.11 12.82 -4.45
N ARG A 102 28.49 11.74 -3.95
CA ARG A 102 28.71 11.27 -2.56
C ARG A 102 30.15 10.84 -2.32
N MET A 103 30.75 10.08 -3.24
CA MET A 103 32.15 9.66 -3.12
C MET A 103 33.11 10.85 -3.15
N GLU A 104 32.87 11.82 -4.04
CA GLU A 104 33.68 13.04 -4.13
C GLU A 104 33.56 13.88 -2.85
N ALA A 105 32.35 14.02 -2.29
CA ALA A 105 32.13 14.69 -1.01
C ALA A 105 32.83 13.97 0.15
N ALA A 106 32.75 12.64 0.21
CA ALA A 106 33.43 11.86 1.25
C ALA A 106 34.96 11.99 1.15
N ALA A 107 35.52 11.99 -0.05
CA ALA A 107 36.95 12.20 -0.28
C ALA A 107 37.40 13.60 0.15
N ALA A 108 36.62 14.64 -0.17
CA ALA A 108 36.89 16.01 0.24
C ALA A 108 36.89 16.16 1.77
N GLN A 109 35.89 15.57 2.45
CA GLN A 109 35.82 15.57 3.91
C GLN A 109 37.02 14.87 4.55
N HIS A 110 37.41 13.71 4.02
CA HIS A 110 38.57 12.98 4.53
C HIS A 110 39.87 13.79 4.35
N LEU A 111 40.05 14.46 3.20
CA LEU A 111 41.21 15.33 2.99
C LEU A 111 41.23 16.49 3.98
N GLN A 112 40.08 17.16 4.16
CA GLN A 112 39.95 18.26 5.12
C GLN A 112 40.26 17.81 6.56
N GLN A 113 39.79 16.62 6.95
CA GLN A 113 40.09 16.05 8.26
C GLN A 113 41.60 15.85 8.45
N ARG A 114 42.28 15.26 7.46
CA ARG A 114 43.73 15.03 7.52
C ARG A 114 44.51 16.33 7.62
N GLN A 115 44.04 17.38 6.98
CA GLN A 115 44.65 18.70 7.05
C GLN A 115 44.46 19.32 8.44
N ALA A 116 43.25 19.27 8.98
CA ALA A 116 42.97 19.72 10.35
C ALA A 116 43.78 18.96 11.41
N GLU A 117 43.95 17.64 11.24
CA GLU A 117 44.80 16.82 12.12
C GLU A 117 46.28 17.24 12.06
N ALA A 118 46.79 17.52 10.86
CA ALA A 118 48.17 17.97 10.68
C ALA A 118 48.40 19.36 11.30
N ASP A 119 47.44 20.28 11.11
CA ASP A 119 47.50 21.63 11.69
C ASP A 119 47.43 21.56 13.22
N ALA A 120 46.51 20.78 13.79
CA ALA A 120 46.40 20.59 15.23
C ALA A 120 47.68 19.99 15.84
N LYS A 121 48.33 19.06 15.14
CA LYS A 121 49.62 18.49 15.57
C LYS A 121 50.72 19.55 15.58
N LEU A 122 50.81 20.36 14.54
CA LEU A 122 51.79 21.44 14.44
C LEU A 122 51.58 22.49 15.56
N GLU A 123 50.33 22.85 15.84
CA GLU A 123 50.00 23.75 16.95
C GLU A 123 50.37 23.16 18.30
N ALA A 124 50.09 21.87 18.54
CA ALA A 124 50.48 21.18 19.77
C ALA A 124 52.00 21.14 19.94
N GLU A 125 52.76 20.87 18.87
CA GLU A 125 54.23 20.90 18.89
C GLU A 125 54.77 22.30 19.20
N ARG A 126 54.18 23.36 18.61
CA ARG A 126 54.52 24.76 18.92
C ARG A 126 54.23 25.11 20.39
N ALA A 127 53.08 24.69 20.91
CA ALA A 127 52.71 24.89 22.30
C ALA A 127 53.68 24.15 23.26
N ALA A 128 54.07 22.92 22.93
CA ALA A 128 55.04 22.16 23.70
C ALA A 128 56.41 22.84 23.71
N TRP A 129 56.86 23.37 22.57
CA TRP A 129 58.15 24.06 22.46
C TRP A 129 58.20 25.37 23.25
N THR A 130 57.16 26.19 23.15
CA THR A 130 57.05 27.44 23.93
C THR A 130 57.00 27.19 25.43
N THR A 131 56.27 26.16 25.86
CA THR A 131 56.21 25.75 27.26
C THR A 131 57.59 25.29 27.75
N ASN A 132 58.26 24.37 27.04
CA ASN A 132 59.60 23.88 27.41
C ASN A 132 60.64 25.02 27.51
N ARG A 133 60.56 26.00 26.62
CA ARG A 133 61.44 27.18 26.67
C ARG A 133 61.19 28.03 27.91
N ALA A 134 59.93 28.20 28.32
CA ALA A 134 59.57 28.98 29.51
C ALA A 134 60.04 28.34 30.84
N TRP A 135 60.21 27.01 30.89
CA TRP A 135 60.74 26.31 32.07
C TRP A 135 62.27 26.33 32.19
N LYS A 136 62.99 26.73 31.15
CA LYS A 136 64.47 26.77 31.11
C LYS A 136 65.08 28.15 31.41
N THR A 137 64.24 29.15 31.61
CA THR A 137 64.60 30.52 32.02
C THR A 137 64.18 30.75 33.46
#